data_AF-A0A8T3XR65-F1
#
_entry.id   AF-A0A8T3XR65-F1
#
_cell.length_a   1.000
_cell.length_b   1.000
_cell.length_c   1.000
_cell.angle_alpha   90.00
_cell.angle_beta   90.00
_cell.angle_gamma   90.00
#
_symmetry.space_group_name_H-M   'P 1'
#
loop_
_entity.id
_entity.type
_entity.pdbx_description
1 polymer ?
#
loop_
_entity_poly.entity_id
_entity_poly.type
_entity_poly.pdbx_seq_one_letter_code
_entity_poly.pdbx_strand_id
1 'polypeptide(L)'
;MKDWKKEVTRDTIALGGITFYFIVIIRAIIGNYKIFIYQLVIALLILIVLSRLIKKTNNHISRGFILFVFISLYYKELVFTIFASLLFITMLISSYYLKTKGHEVINSILIGIVSTSISYYLAPLL
;
A
#
# COMPACT_ATOMS: atom_id res chain seq x y z
N MET A 1 20.76 -25.45 -0.21
CA MET A 1 20.11 -24.67 -1.30
C MET A 1 19.33 -23.55 -0.63
N LYS A 2 19.81 -22.30 -0.72
CA LYS A 2 19.15 -21.14 -0.10
C LYS A 2 17.71 -21.09 -0.62
N ASP A 3 16.71 -20.93 0.25
CA ASP A 3 15.29 -20.90 -0.13
C ASP A 3 15.00 -19.63 -0.96
N TRP A 4 15.40 -19.63 -2.23
CA TRP A 4 15.16 -18.57 -3.21
C TRP A 4 13.70 -18.12 -3.21
N LYS A 5 12.76 -19.08 -3.09
CA LYS A 5 11.32 -18.81 -3.00
C LYS A 5 11.00 -17.89 -1.81
N LYS A 6 11.64 -18.11 -0.67
CA LYS A 6 11.44 -17.30 0.55
C LYS A 6 12.07 -15.91 0.40
N GLU A 7 13.19 -15.80 -0.29
CA GLU A 7 13.85 -14.52 -0.59
C GLU A 7 12.97 -13.65 -1.51
N VAL A 8 12.50 -14.20 -2.64
CA VAL A 8 11.55 -13.52 -3.54
C VAL A 8 10.27 -13.11 -2.83
N THR A 9 9.75 -13.96 -1.94
CA THR A 9 8.54 -13.68 -1.17
C THR A 9 8.75 -12.47 -0.24
N ARG A 10 9.92 -12.39 0.42
CA ARG A 10 10.27 -11.26 1.28
C ARG A 10 10.41 -9.97 0.48
N ASP A 11 11.08 -10.02 -0.65
CA ASP A 11 11.31 -8.85 -1.50
C ASP A 11 9.99 -8.34 -2.09
N THR A 12 9.09 -9.24 -2.45
CA THR A 12 7.74 -8.89 -2.91
C THR A 12 6.95 -8.16 -1.82
N ILE A 13 7.00 -8.61 -0.56
CA ILE A 13 6.37 -7.89 0.56
C ILE A 13 7.04 -6.52 0.82
N ALA A 14 8.35 -6.41 0.56
CA ALA A 14 9.08 -5.16 0.70
C ALA A 14 8.62 -4.06 -0.28
N LEU A 15 7.88 -4.40 -1.34
CA LEU A 15 7.20 -3.42 -2.19
C LEU A 15 6.14 -2.62 -1.43
N GLY A 16 5.56 -3.18 -0.37
CA GLY A 16 4.74 -2.45 0.60
C GLY A 16 5.55 -1.69 1.65
N GLY A 17 6.86 -1.64 1.53
CA GLY A 17 7.78 -0.99 2.45
C GLY A 17 7.62 0.52 2.50
N ILE A 18 8.04 1.11 3.61
CA ILE A 18 8.00 2.57 3.77
C ILE A 18 8.90 3.27 2.75
N THR A 19 10.04 2.68 2.39
CA THR A 19 10.96 3.20 1.38
C THR A 19 10.30 3.31 0.01
N PHE A 20 9.61 2.25 -0.43
CA PHE A 20 8.89 2.27 -1.71
C PHE A 20 7.77 3.32 -1.69
N TYR A 21 7.04 3.42 -0.58
CA TYR A 21 6.01 4.44 -0.38
C TYR A 21 6.56 5.87 -0.55
N PHE A 22 7.72 6.17 0.05
CA PHE A 22 8.38 7.47 -0.10
C PHE A 22 8.84 7.73 -1.53
N ILE A 23 9.37 6.73 -2.23
CA ILE A 23 9.75 6.88 -3.65
C ILE A 23 8.56 7.32 -4.50
N VAL A 24 7.36 6.76 -4.25
CA VAL A 24 6.14 7.17 -4.95
C VAL A 24 5.76 8.62 -4.61
N ILE A 25 5.86 9.05 -3.36
CA ILE A 25 5.61 10.45 -2.95
C ILE A 25 6.59 11.40 -3.64
N ILE A 26 7.90 11.11 -3.59
CA ILE A 26 8.92 11.96 -4.22
C ILE A 26 8.69 12.07 -5.73
N ARG A 27 8.37 10.95 -6.39
CA ARG A 27 8.00 10.96 -7.82
C ARG A 27 6.78 11.86 -8.07
N ALA A 28 5.78 11.82 -7.20
CA ALA A 28 4.59 12.66 -7.32
C ALA A 28 4.90 14.15 -7.12
N ILE A 29 5.81 14.48 -6.20
CA ILE A 29 6.32 15.84 -5.97
C ILE A 29 7.02 16.37 -7.21
N ILE A 30 7.92 15.59 -7.81
CA ILE A 30 8.64 15.97 -9.04
C ILE A 30 7.63 16.23 -10.19
N GLY A 31 6.58 15.43 -10.28
CA GLY A 31 5.50 15.62 -11.26
C GLY A 31 4.47 16.70 -10.91
N ASN A 32 4.61 17.39 -9.77
CA ASN A 32 3.72 18.45 -9.28
C ASN A 32 2.24 18.03 -9.10
N TYR A 33 2.00 16.80 -8.63
CA TYR A 33 0.65 16.25 -8.47
C TYR A 33 0.09 16.46 -7.06
N LYS A 34 -0.25 17.71 -6.71
CA LYS A 34 -0.63 18.13 -5.35
C LYS A 34 -1.68 17.24 -4.66
N ILE A 35 -2.83 17.02 -5.31
CA ILE A 35 -3.92 16.21 -4.73
C ILE A 35 -3.45 14.78 -4.43
N PHE A 36 -2.71 14.18 -5.36
CA PHE A 36 -2.19 12.81 -5.18
C PHE A 36 -1.14 12.74 -4.06
N ILE A 37 -0.29 13.76 -3.92
CA ILE A 37 0.66 13.88 -2.81
C ILE A 37 -0.09 13.93 -1.48
N TYR A 38 -1.11 14.79 -1.37
CA TYR A 38 -1.93 14.89 -0.16
C TYR A 38 -2.65 13.57 0.14
N GLN A 39 -3.17 12.89 -0.88
CA GLN A 39 -3.79 11.57 -0.72
C GLN A 39 -2.84 10.53 -0.11
N LEU A 40 -1.58 10.50 -0.55
CA LEU A 40 -0.57 9.59 0.00
C LEU A 40 -0.16 9.97 1.42
N VAL A 41 0.11 11.26 1.67
CA VAL A 41 0.57 11.72 2.99
C VAL A 41 -0.53 11.52 4.04
N ILE A 42 -1.76 11.93 3.76
CA ILE A 42 -2.89 11.79 4.68
C ILE A 42 -3.20 10.31 4.94
N ALA A 43 -3.20 9.46 3.90
CA ALA A 43 -3.43 8.03 4.07
C ALA A 43 -2.35 7.37 4.93
N LEU A 44 -1.08 7.78 4.79
CA LEU A 44 0.01 7.29 5.64
C LEU A 44 -0.19 7.68 7.10
N LEU A 45 -0.58 8.94 7.36
CA LEU A 45 -0.87 9.41 8.71
C LEU A 45 -2.03 8.63 9.35
N ILE A 46 -3.13 8.45 8.61
CA ILE A 46 -4.30 7.69 9.08
C ILE A 46 -3.92 6.23 9.33
N LEU A 47 -3.16 5.60 8.45
CA LEU A 47 -2.66 4.24 8.64
C LEU A 47 -1.84 4.12 9.93
N ILE A 48 -0.95 5.08 10.21
CA ILE A 48 -0.14 5.07 11.44
C ILE A 48 -1.04 5.14 12.68
N VAL A 49 -2.08 5.97 12.66
CA VAL A 49 -3.04 6.07 13.76
C VAL A 49 -3.84 4.76 13.91
N LEU A 50 -4.43 4.25 12.82
CA LEU A 50 -5.25 3.04 12.86
C LEU A 50 -4.46 1.78 13.22
N SER A 51 -3.23 1.65 12.73
CA SER A 51 -2.35 0.51 13.05
C SER A 51 -1.93 0.45 14.52
N ARG A 52 -2.00 1.57 15.25
CA ARG A 52 -1.81 1.58 16.72
C ARG A 52 -3.05 1.13 17.48
N LEU A 53 -4.24 1.39 16.93
CA LEU A 53 -5.51 1.02 17.55
C LEU A 53 -5.87 -0.45 17.29
N ILE A 54 -5.64 -0.92 16.06
CA ILE A 54 -5.94 -2.28 15.63
C ILE A 54 -4.67 -3.12 15.75
N LYS A 55 -4.64 -4.04 16.72
CA LYS A 55 -3.52 -4.96 16.91
C LYS A 55 -3.48 -6.00 15.77
N LYS A 56 -2.29 -6.58 15.56
CA LYS A 56 -2.04 -7.67 14.60
C LYS A 56 -2.36 -7.25 13.16
N THR A 57 -1.58 -6.30 12.66
CA THR A 57 -1.65 -5.78 11.31
C THR A 57 -0.29 -5.89 10.64
N ASN A 58 -0.30 -6.07 9.33
CA ASN A 58 0.88 -6.00 8.49
C ASN A 58 0.84 -4.69 7.70
N ASN A 59 1.55 -3.69 8.20
CA ASN A 59 1.61 -2.36 7.59
C ASN A 59 2.15 -2.38 6.15
N HIS A 60 2.88 -3.42 5.73
CA HIS A 60 3.29 -3.56 4.33
C HIS A 60 2.09 -3.79 3.41
N ILE A 61 1.16 -4.65 3.82
CA ILE A 61 -0.06 -4.94 3.05
C ILE A 61 -0.96 -3.70 3.02
N SER A 62 -1.13 -3.01 4.16
CA SER A 62 -1.92 -1.77 4.21
C SER A 62 -1.36 -0.69 3.28
N ARG A 63 -0.04 -0.46 3.29
CA ARG A 63 0.61 0.49 2.37
C ARG A 63 0.53 0.03 0.92
N GLY A 64 0.74 -1.26 0.66
CA GLY A 64 0.59 -1.84 -0.68
C GLY A 64 -0.81 -1.60 -1.25
N PHE A 65 -1.84 -1.76 -0.42
CA PHE A 65 -3.23 -1.46 -0.80
C PHE A 65 -3.43 0.03 -1.10
N ILE A 66 -2.94 0.92 -0.24
CA ILE A 66 -3.03 2.37 -0.45
C ILE A 66 -2.38 2.77 -1.78
N LEU A 67 -1.19 2.24 -2.07
CA LEU A 67 -0.49 2.50 -3.31
C LEU A 67 -1.24 1.94 -4.51
N PHE A 68 -1.75 0.71 -4.43
CA PHE A 68 -2.58 0.11 -5.47
C PHE A 68 -3.76 1.01 -5.85
N VAL A 69 -4.53 1.47 -4.86
CA VAL A 69 -5.71 2.30 -5.09
C VAL A 69 -5.32 3.64 -5.71
N PHE A 70 -4.42 4.40 -5.07
CA PHE A 70 -4.16 5.75 -5.53
C PHE A 70 -3.34 5.80 -6.82
N ILE A 71 -2.40 4.88 -7.06
CA ILE A 71 -1.69 4.82 -8.36
C ILE A 71 -2.70 4.54 -9.48
N SER A 72 -3.62 3.59 -9.28
CA SER A 72 -4.64 3.27 -10.28
C SER A 72 -5.57 4.46 -10.57
N LEU A 73 -6.05 5.13 -9.52
CA LEU A 73 -6.91 6.32 -9.65
C LEU A 73 -6.19 7.53 -10.25
N TYR A 74 -4.91 7.68 -9.94
CA TYR A 74 -4.11 8.81 -10.37
C TYR A 74 -3.74 8.72 -11.86
N TYR A 75 -3.20 7.58 -12.30
CA TYR A 75 -2.80 7.43 -13.70
C TYR A 75 -3.99 7.24 -14.64
N LYS A 76 -5.12 6.68 -14.17
CA LYS A 76 -6.32 6.40 -14.98
C LYS A 76 -6.05 5.57 -16.24
N GLU A 77 -4.93 4.85 -16.25
CA GLU A 77 -4.51 4.00 -17.36
C GLU A 77 -4.71 2.53 -17.00
N LEU A 78 -5.30 1.76 -17.92
CA LEU A 78 -5.61 0.35 -17.70
C LEU A 78 -4.34 -0.46 -17.44
N VAL A 79 -3.26 -0.18 -18.18
CA VAL A 79 -1.97 -0.87 -18.03
C VAL A 79 -1.41 -0.68 -16.62
N PHE A 80 -1.46 0.55 -16.09
CA PHE A 80 -1.02 0.83 -14.72
C PHE A 80 -1.90 0.13 -13.68
N THR A 81 -3.20 0.07 -13.90
CA THR A 81 -4.14 -0.59 -12.99
C THR A 81 -3.91 -2.09 -12.94
N ILE A 82 -3.70 -2.74 -14.10
CA ILE A 82 -3.35 -4.17 -14.19
C ILE A 82 -2.02 -4.42 -13.47
N PHE A 83 -1.00 -3.60 -13.74
CA PHE A 83 0.30 -3.73 -13.10
C PHE A 83 0.22 -3.59 -11.56
N ALA A 84 -0.45 -2.56 -11.06
CA ALA A 84 -0.61 -2.33 -9.62
C ALA A 84 -1.43 -3.45 -8.96
N SER A 85 -2.46 -3.96 -9.63
CA SER A 85 -3.25 -5.11 -9.16
C SER A 85 -2.39 -6.37 -9.06
N LEU A 86 -1.56 -6.66 -10.06
CA LEU A 86 -0.65 -7.81 -10.05
C LEU A 86 0.37 -7.71 -8.91
N LEU A 87 0.96 -6.53 -8.69
CA LEU A 87 1.87 -6.30 -7.56
C LEU A 87 1.16 -6.52 -6.23
N PHE A 88 -0.07 -6.02 -6.06
CA PHE A 88 -0.79 -6.20 -4.81
C PHE A 88 -1.21 -7.67 -4.59
N ILE A 89 -1.69 -8.36 -5.63
CA ILE A 89 -2.03 -9.79 -5.56
C ILE A 89 -0.80 -10.63 -5.22
N THR A 90 0.35 -10.37 -5.84
CA THR A 90 1.61 -11.08 -5.54
C THR A 90 2.08 -10.81 -4.11
N MET A 91 1.85 -9.61 -3.55
CA MET A 91 2.05 -9.34 -2.13
C MET A 91 1.11 -10.17 -1.24
N LEU A 92 -0.17 -10.31 -1.58
CA LEU A 92 -1.11 -11.14 -0.80
C LEU A 92 -0.71 -12.62 -0.83
N ILE A 93 -0.34 -13.14 -1.99
CA ILE A 93 0.20 -14.50 -2.16
C ILE A 93 1.48 -14.65 -1.32
N SER A 94 2.37 -13.67 -1.38
CA SER A 94 3.62 -13.69 -0.63
C SER A 94 3.39 -13.69 0.88
N SER A 95 2.39 -12.93 1.34
CA SER A 95 1.98 -12.90 2.74
C SER A 95 1.54 -14.29 3.24
N TYR A 96 0.82 -15.04 2.41
CA TYR A 96 0.43 -16.43 2.70
C TYR A 96 1.66 -17.36 2.80
N TYR A 97 2.62 -17.25 1.89
CA TYR A 97 3.87 -18.03 1.94
C TYR A 97 4.73 -17.71 3.16
N LEU A 98 4.71 -16.46 3.65
CA LEU A 98 5.37 -16.07 4.91
C LEU A 98 4.61 -16.51 6.16
N LYS A 99 3.51 -17.26 6.02
CA LYS A 99 2.67 -17.75 7.12
C LYS A 99 2.07 -16.60 7.96
N THR A 100 1.83 -15.45 7.33
CA THR A 100 1.05 -14.36 7.94
C THR A 100 -0.36 -14.85 8.22
N LYS A 101 -0.92 -14.55 9.39
CA LYS A 101 -2.24 -15.07 9.76
C LYS A 101 -3.33 -14.39 8.91
N GLY A 102 -4.37 -15.14 8.52
CA GLY A 102 -5.45 -14.61 7.68
C GLY A 102 -6.10 -13.34 8.24
N HIS A 103 -6.34 -13.29 9.56
CA HIS A 103 -6.89 -12.09 10.21
C HIS A 103 -5.95 -10.88 10.16
N GLU A 104 -4.63 -11.08 10.17
CA GLU A 104 -3.66 -9.99 10.03
C GLU A 104 -3.75 -9.39 8.62
N VAL A 105 -3.89 -10.23 7.59
CA VAL A 105 -4.09 -9.79 6.20
C VAL A 105 -5.40 -9.00 6.06
N ILE A 106 -6.50 -9.55 6.58
CA ILE A 106 -7.82 -8.90 6.53
C ILE A 106 -7.79 -7.54 7.25
N ASN A 107 -7.27 -7.49 8.48
CA ASN A 107 -7.14 -6.23 9.22
C ASN A 107 -6.28 -5.20 8.46
N SER A 108 -5.22 -5.66 7.80
CA SER A 108 -4.35 -4.78 7.00
C SER A 108 -5.06 -4.19 5.80
N ILE A 109 -5.87 -4.99 5.10
CA ILE A 109 -6.68 -4.53 3.97
C ILE A 109 -7.76 -3.56 4.48
N LEU A 110 -8.44 -3.86 5.58
CA LEU A 110 -9.44 -2.96 6.17
C LEU A 110 -8.84 -1.60 6.55
N ILE A 111 -7.66 -1.59 7.19
CA ILE A 111 -6.94 -0.34 7.48
C ILE A 111 -6.58 0.39 6.20
N GLY A 112 -6.13 -0.34 5.17
CA GLY A 112 -5.86 0.21 3.85
C GLY A 112 -7.09 0.91 3.27
N ILE A 113 -8.24 0.23 3.23
CA ILE A 113 -9.52 0.76 2.75
C ILE A 113 -9.90 2.03 3.51
N VAL A 114 -9.91 2.00 4.84
CA VAL A 114 -10.29 3.16 5.65
C VAL A 114 -9.32 4.33 5.41
N SER A 115 -8.02 4.06 5.35
CA SER A 115 -7.00 5.08 5.10
C SER A 115 -7.15 5.70 3.71
N THR A 116 -7.39 4.89 2.68
CA THR A 116 -7.64 5.40 1.31
C THR A 116 -8.92 6.20 1.23
N SER A 117 -10.01 5.71 1.83
CA SER A 117 -11.32 6.37 1.73
C SER A 117 -11.31 7.72 2.42
N ILE A 118 -10.84 7.80 3.67
CA ILE A 118 -10.79 9.08 4.40
C ILE A 118 -9.86 10.06 3.67
N SER A 119 -8.69 9.59 3.23
CA SER A 119 -7.72 10.43 2.52
C SER A 119 -8.24 10.94 1.17
N TYR A 120 -9.00 10.11 0.43
CA TYR A 120 -9.62 10.50 -0.84
C TYR A 120 -10.56 11.71 -0.69
N TYR A 121 -11.32 11.76 0.41
CA TYR A 121 -12.23 12.88 0.68
C TYR A 121 -11.56 14.07 1.35
N LEU A 122 -10.53 13.88 2.17
CA LEU A 122 -9.82 14.97 2.84
C LEU A 122 -8.85 15.71 1.92
N ALA A 123 -8.15 15.01 1.03
CA ALA A 123 -7.09 15.60 0.21
C ALA A 123 -7.56 16.76 -0.71
N PRO A 124 -8.75 16.73 -1.34
CA PRO A 124 -9.23 17.85 -2.14
C PRO A 124 -9.61 19.11 -1.35
N LEU A 125 -9.68 19.02 -0.02
CA LEU A 125 -9.99 20.16 0.86
C LEU A 125 -8.74 21.00 1.21
N LEU A 126 -7.56 20.58 0.75
CA LEU A 126 -6.25 21.20 0.97
C LEU A 126 -5.63 21.66 -0.36
#